data_AF-A0A6V7VZL9-F1
#
_entry.id   AF-A0A6V7VZL9-F1
#
_cell.length_a   1.000
_cell.length_b   1.000
_cell.length_c   1.000
_cell.angle_alpha   90.00
_cell.angle_beta   90.00
_cell.angle_gamma   90.00
#
_symmetry.space_group_name_H-M   'P 1'
#
loop_
_entity.id
_entity.type
_entity.pdbx_description
1 polymer ?
#
loop_
_entity_poly.entity_id
_entity_poly.type
_entity_poly.pdbx_seq_one_letter_code
_entity_poly.pdbx_strand_id
1 'polypeptide(L)'
;MQNNKLNKGCGKCDSTTCKDCQGNLCNAEDAFTYYCLDNDGRSLKECENPECFISKDSTAGCGTCDKRNIESSCVDCKDLKCNSKDLLTKTIFCYEKVKNGNVKEGKRPCLLKKCFISYDNKIVEQGCGDTPKEIKDIQFAVCEQPLCNTKELFDKTLFCLNKSIRDEEFIKGIRQCNQECYVFRYMNGNLAQSCGNCKGKDSNYCYACKKNYCNEEKNVYKKCRLDNNKESNYCGIKHGDDCYIEIRKNNIAVRGCGKCPSLACVTCNTNMCNLNYDFKTLCRSKNGNEKCEETSCFIASVDEGEKGRIQKFNRITEM
;
A
#
# COMPACT_ATOMS: atom_id res chain seq x y z
N MET A 1 -5.45 -35.70 16.65
CA MET A 1 -5.52 -36.26 15.29
C MET A 1 -5.63 -37.77 15.45
N GLN A 2 -6.79 -38.35 15.15
CA GLN A 2 -6.92 -39.80 15.01
C GLN A 2 -6.46 -40.12 13.60
N ASN A 3 -5.28 -40.71 13.46
CA ASN A 3 -4.78 -41.11 12.15
C ASN A 3 -5.62 -42.28 11.64
N ASN A 4 -5.82 -42.36 10.32
CA ASN A 4 -6.27 -43.55 9.58
C ASN A 4 -5.34 -44.78 9.72
N LYS A 5 -4.66 -44.95 10.85
CA LYS A 5 -3.87 -46.13 11.14
C LYS A 5 -4.82 -47.27 11.45
N LEU A 6 -4.67 -48.33 10.67
CA LEU A 6 -5.33 -49.59 10.90
C LEU A 6 -4.92 -50.17 12.24
N ASN A 7 -5.87 -50.33 13.16
CA ASN A 7 -5.64 -51.09 14.39
C ASN A 7 -6.14 -52.52 14.15
N LYS A 8 -5.19 -53.46 14.09
CA LYS A 8 -5.45 -54.90 13.95
C LYS A 8 -5.49 -55.52 15.34
N GLY A 9 -6.46 -56.39 15.61
CA GLY A 9 -6.59 -57.07 16.90
C GLY A 9 -7.47 -58.31 16.81
N CYS A 10 -7.62 -59.00 17.93
CA CYS A 10 -8.53 -60.15 18.09
C CYS A 10 -9.77 -59.69 18.88
N GLY A 11 -10.96 -60.12 18.47
CA GLY A 11 -12.21 -59.78 19.15
C GLY A 11 -13.36 -59.65 18.16
N LYS A 12 -14.56 -59.35 18.67
CA LYS A 12 -15.67 -58.87 17.85
C LYS A 12 -15.56 -57.37 17.66
N CYS A 13 -16.06 -56.89 16.54
CA CYS A 13 -16.13 -55.47 16.26
C CYS A 13 -17.24 -54.78 17.05
N ASP A 14 -16.83 -53.86 17.92
CA ASP A 14 -17.75 -53.09 18.78
C ASP A 14 -18.08 -51.71 18.21
N SER A 15 -17.60 -51.40 17.00
CA SER A 15 -17.78 -50.10 16.35
C SER A 15 -18.16 -50.22 14.88
N THR A 16 -18.86 -49.22 14.38
CA THR A 16 -19.30 -49.15 12.98
C THR A 16 -18.17 -48.98 11.96
N THR A 17 -16.94 -48.72 12.42
CA THR A 17 -15.73 -48.60 11.58
C THR A 17 -14.83 -49.84 11.68
N CYS A 18 -15.29 -50.89 12.37
CA CYS A 18 -14.58 -52.15 12.53
C CYS A 18 -15.25 -53.22 11.67
N LYS A 19 -14.44 -54.06 11.03
CA LYS A 19 -14.90 -55.15 10.17
C LYS A 19 -14.46 -56.48 10.75
N ASP A 20 -15.42 -57.34 11.05
CA ASP A 20 -15.13 -58.72 11.44
C ASP A 20 -14.64 -59.49 10.21
N CYS A 21 -13.68 -60.38 10.40
CA CYS A 21 -13.21 -61.31 9.38
C CYS A 21 -13.15 -62.73 9.94
N GLN A 22 -13.32 -63.73 9.08
CA GLN A 22 -13.28 -65.14 9.47
C GLN A 22 -12.04 -65.82 8.87
N GLY A 23 -11.40 -66.69 9.66
CA GLY A 23 -10.21 -67.45 9.27
C GLY A 23 -8.91 -66.93 9.90
N ASN A 24 -7.85 -67.72 9.77
CA ASN A 24 -6.53 -67.37 10.31
C ASN A 24 -5.93 -66.22 9.50
N LEU A 25 -5.39 -65.20 10.18
CA LEU A 25 -4.73 -64.05 9.56
C LEU A 25 -5.63 -63.26 8.60
N CYS A 26 -6.96 -63.33 8.73
CA CYS A 26 -7.89 -62.60 7.86
C CYS A 26 -7.78 -61.07 8.00
N ASN A 27 -7.19 -60.59 9.10
CA ASN A 27 -6.85 -59.19 9.32
C ASN A 27 -5.50 -58.79 8.68
N ALA A 28 -4.89 -59.66 7.87
CA ALA A 28 -3.66 -59.37 7.12
C ALA A 28 -3.90 -58.50 5.87
N GLU A 29 -5.14 -58.41 5.37
CA GLU A 29 -5.46 -57.63 4.17
C GLU A 29 -5.13 -56.13 4.33
N ASP A 30 -4.62 -55.52 3.24
CA ASP A 30 -4.34 -54.09 3.12
C ASP A 30 -5.60 -53.26 2.76
N ALA A 31 -6.71 -53.94 2.43
CA ALA A 31 -7.95 -53.32 1.99
C ALA A 31 -8.80 -52.87 3.19
N PHE A 32 -8.48 -51.71 3.75
CA PHE A 32 -9.35 -51.05 4.71
C PHE A 32 -10.21 -50.00 4.05
N THR A 33 -11.50 -50.01 4.41
CA THR A 33 -12.42 -49.03 3.88
C THR A 33 -12.30 -47.70 4.62
N TYR A 34 -12.37 -46.62 3.85
CA TYR A 34 -12.31 -45.26 4.38
C TYR A 34 -13.71 -44.81 4.79
N TYR A 35 -13.80 -43.91 5.77
CA TYR A 35 -15.09 -43.41 6.23
C TYR A 35 -15.14 -41.89 6.21
N CYS A 36 -16.11 -41.37 5.45
CA CYS A 36 -16.49 -39.96 5.46
C CYS A 36 -17.80 -39.78 6.24
N LEU A 37 -18.11 -38.55 6.65
CA LEU A 37 -19.46 -38.20 7.08
C LEU A 37 -20.41 -38.22 5.88
N ASP A 38 -21.59 -38.77 6.07
CA ASP A 38 -22.68 -38.77 5.08
C ASP A 38 -23.41 -37.41 5.06
N ASN A 39 -24.39 -37.26 4.16
CA ASN A 39 -25.14 -36.02 3.96
C ASN A 39 -25.84 -35.46 5.21
N ASP A 40 -26.13 -36.29 6.22
CA ASP A 40 -26.71 -35.83 7.50
C ASP A 40 -25.66 -35.16 8.42
N GLY A 41 -24.38 -35.22 8.06
CA GLY A 41 -23.25 -34.70 8.82
C GLY A 41 -22.96 -35.45 10.12
N ARG A 42 -23.58 -36.63 10.32
CA ARG A 42 -23.47 -37.44 11.55
C ARG A 42 -23.16 -38.90 11.27
N SER A 43 -23.88 -39.50 10.32
CA SER A 43 -23.72 -40.88 9.90
C SER A 43 -22.41 -41.08 9.14
N LEU A 44 -21.91 -42.31 9.16
CA LEU A 44 -20.71 -42.69 8.45
C LEU A 44 -21.05 -43.33 7.11
N LYS A 45 -20.25 -42.97 6.10
CA LYS A 45 -20.32 -43.54 4.77
C LYS A 45 -19.00 -44.21 4.43
N GLU A 46 -19.09 -45.48 4.07
CA GLU A 46 -17.97 -46.28 3.60
C GLU A 46 -17.55 -45.84 2.19
N CYS A 47 -16.25 -45.68 1.96
CA CYS A 47 -15.65 -45.08 0.77
C CYS A 47 -14.46 -45.91 0.25
N GLU A 48 -14.37 -46.04 -1.08
CA GLU A 48 -13.28 -46.75 -1.76
C GLU A 48 -11.91 -46.06 -1.63
N ASN A 49 -11.89 -44.76 -1.33
CA ASN A 49 -10.69 -43.94 -1.22
C ASN A 49 -10.81 -42.97 -0.03
N PRO A 50 -9.70 -42.41 0.48
CA PRO A 50 -9.72 -41.52 1.66
C PRO A 50 -10.26 -40.11 1.35
N GLU A 51 -10.71 -39.84 0.13
CA GLU A 51 -11.16 -38.50 -0.25
C GLU A 51 -12.58 -38.29 0.23
N CYS A 52 -12.77 -37.25 1.03
CA CYS A 52 -14.08 -36.80 1.48
C CYS A 52 -14.31 -35.36 1.03
N PHE A 53 -15.57 -34.99 0.85
CA PHE A 53 -15.97 -33.62 0.60
C PHE A 53 -17.10 -33.17 1.52
N ILE A 54 -17.19 -31.86 1.74
CA ILE A 54 -18.36 -31.20 2.32
C ILE A 54 -18.62 -29.88 1.59
N SER A 55 -19.88 -29.60 1.29
CA SER A 55 -20.33 -28.38 0.64
C SER A 55 -21.17 -27.50 1.57
N LYS A 56 -21.24 -26.21 1.27
CA LYS A 56 -22.03 -25.22 2.02
C LYS A 56 -23.53 -25.54 2.01
N ASP A 57 -24.00 -26.23 0.98
CA ASP A 57 -25.38 -26.74 0.88
C ASP A 57 -25.62 -27.97 1.77
N SER A 58 -24.66 -28.28 2.65
CA SER A 58 -24.66 -29.43 3.57
C SER A 58 -24.62 -30.79 2.88
N THR A 59 -24.18 -30.85 1.62
CA THR A 59 -23.89 -32.11 0.93
C THR A 59 -22.52 -32.62 1.38
N ALA A 60 -22.41 -33.89 1.76
CA ALA A 60 -21.17 -34.47 2.25
C ALA A 60 -21.04 -35.95 1.85
N GLY A 61 -19.82 -36.43 1.63
CA GLY A 61 -19.59 -37.85 1.39
C GLY A 61 -18.25 -38.15 0.74
N CYS A 62 -18.19 -39.32 0.09
CA CYS A 62 -16.98 -39.82 -0.57
C CYS A 62 -16.67 -39.09 -1.88
N GLY A 63 -15.37 -38.94 -2.15
CA GLY A 63 -14.81 -38.32 -3.35
C GLY A 63 -14.42 -36.86 -3.13
N THR A 64 -14.20 -36.15 -4.22
CA THR A 64 -13.87 -34.72 -4.22
C THR A 64 -15.01 -33.89 -4.76
N CYS A 65 -15.01 -32.61 -4.40
CA CYS A 65 -15.96 -31.62 -4.87
C CYS A 65 -15.97 -31.51 -6.41
N ASP A 66 -14.82 -31.66 -7.06
CA ASP A 66 -14.69 -31.61 -8.53
C ASP A 66 -15.34 -32.84 -9.18
N LYS A 67 -15.04 -34.05 -8.68
CA LYS A 67 -15.63 -35.30 -9.18
C LYS A 67 -17.16 -35.32 -9.04
N ARG A 68 -17.69 -34.58 -8.07
CA ARG A 68 -19.13 -34.47 -7.77
C ARG A 68 -19.82 -33.30 -8.46
N ASN A 69 -19.10 -32.48 -9.24
CA ASN A 69 -19.62 -31.29 -9.90
C ASN A 69 -20.36 -30.35 -8.94
N ILE A 70 -19.83 -30.15 -7.73
CA ILE A 70 -20.45 -29.28 -6.72
C ILE A 70 -20.25 -27.82 -7.12
N GLU A 71 -21.35 -27.12 -7.37
CA GLU A 71 -21.38 -25.72 -7.80
C GLU A 71 -21.25 -24.72 -6.65
N SER A 72 -21.65 -25.12 -5.43
CA SER A 72 -21.47 -24.32 -4.21
C SER A 72 -20.03 -24.39 -3.69
N SER A 73 -19.71 -23.53 -2.72
CA SER A 73 -18.47 -23.66 -1.95
C SER A 73 -18.34 -25.03 -1.34
N CYS A 74 -17.20 -25.67 -1.56
CA CYS A 74 -16.96 -27.04 -1.16
C CYS A 74 -15.48 -27.25 -0.84
N VAL A 75 -15.22 -28.10 0.16
CA VAL A 75 -13.89 -28.40 0.69
C VAL A 75 -13.62 -29.88 0.56
N ASP A 76 -12.46 -30.21 0.02
CA ASP A 76 -11.91 -31.56 0.00
C ASP A 76 -11.06 -31.80 1.25
N CYS A 77 -11.08 -33.01 1.78
CA CYS A 77 -10.20 -33.43 2.86
C CYS A 77 -9.87 -34.91 2.76
N LYS A 78 -8.83 -35.33 3.49
CA LYS A 78 -8.31 -36.71 3.49
C LYS A 78 -8.06 -37.16 4.92
N ASP A 79 -9.09 -37.63 5.62
CA ASP A 79 -8.97 -38.32 6.90
C ASP A 79 -10.33 -38.91 7.34
N LEU A 80 -10.32 -39.73 8.39
CA LEU A 80 -11.55 -40.23 9.04
C LEU A 80 -12.45 -39.05 9.46
N LYS A 81 -13.69 -39.01 8.94
CA LYS A 81 -14.70 -38.00 9.31
C LYS A 81 -14.21 -36.55 9.13
N CYS A 82 -13.27 -36.30 8.21
CA CYS A 82 -12.66 -34.98 8.06
C CYS A 82 -13.64 -33.92 7.52
N ASN A 83 -14.66 -34.35 6.75
CA ASN A 83 -15.61 -33.51 6.04
C ASN A 83 -16.73 -32.99 6.96
N SER A 84 -16.33 -32.38 8.07
CA SER A 84 -17.22 -31.84 9.10
C SER A 84 -17.64 -30.40 8.79
N LYS A 85 -18.75 -29.94 9.39
CA LYS A 85 -19.17 -28.53 9.31
C LYS A 85 -18.12 -27.56 9.86
N ASP A 86 -17.35 -27.99 10.86
CA ASP A 86 -16.24 -27.21 11.42
C ASP A 86 -15.18 -26.90 10.35
N LEU A 87 -14.86 -27.87 9.48
CA LEU A 87 -13.95 -27.68 8.36
C LEU A 87 -14.43 -26.56 7.42
N LEU A 88 -15.73 -26.52 7.08
CA LEU A 88 -16.30 -25.43 6.27
C LEU A 88 -16.13 -24.07 6.94
N THR A 89 -16.47 -23.97 8.23
CA THR A 89 -16.42 -22.68 8.95
C THR A 89 -15.02 -22.11 9.11
N LYS A 90 -14.00 -22.98 9.21
CA LYS A 90 -12.59 -22.60 9.31
C LYS A 90 -11.95 -22.32 7.94
N THR A 91 -12.63 -22.72 6.87
CA THR A 91 -12.11 -22.55 5.51
C THR A 91 -12.39 -21.14 5.01
N ILE A 92 -11.35 -20.52 4.44
CA ILE A 92 -11.47 -19.19 3.84
C ILE A 92 -11.92 -19.37 2.40
N PHE A 93 -13.14 -18.93 2.10
CA PHE A 93 -13.61 -18.68 0.74
C PHE A 93 -13.51 -17.20 0.45
N CYS A 94 -13.20 -16.84 -0.79
CA CYS A 94 -13.16 -15.45 -1.23
C CYS A 94 -14.29 -15.19 -2.21
N TYR A 95 -14.74 -13.96 -2.30
CA TYR A 95 -15.56 -13.54 -3.43
C TYR A 95 -14.72 -13.48 -4.70
N GLU A 96 -15.28 -13.95 -5.82
CA GLU A 96 -14.68 -14.00 -7.15
C GLU A 96 -15.57 -13.27 -8.15
N LYS A 97 -14.93 -12.58 -9.10
CA LYS A 97 -15.64 -11.94 -10.21
C LYS A 97 -16.13 -13.00 -11.21
N VAL A 98 -17.35 -12.84 -11.72
CA VAL A 98 -17.84 -13.58 -12.90
C VAL A 98 -17.84 -12.71 -14.16
N LYS A 99 -17.85 -13.36 -15.34
CA LYS A 99 -17.74 -12.74 -16.68
C LYS A 99 -18.70 -11.57 -16.96
N ASN A 100 -19.78 -11.42 -16.19
CA ASN A 100 -20.78 -10.35 -16.35
C ASN A 100 -20.62 -9.20 -15.33
N GLY A 101 -19.51 -9.14 -14.60
CA GLY A 101 -19.27 -8.11 -13.57
C GLY A 101 -19.95 -8.39 -12.22
N ASN A 102 -20.81 -9.42 -12.14
CA ASN A 102 -21.34 -9.90 -10.88
C ASN A 102 -20.24 -10.52 -10.02
N VAL A 103 -20.48 -10.58 -8.72
CA VAL A 103 -19.59 -11.17 -7.72
C VAL A 103 -20.28 -12.38 -7.13
N LYS A 104 -19.56 -13.49 -7.00
CA LYS A 104 -20.06 -14.69 -6.34
C LYS A 104 -19.02 -15.24 -5.38
N GLU A 105 -19.48 -16.01 -4.41
CA GLU A 105 -18.59 -16.77 -3.55
C GLU A 105 -17.83 -17.84 -4.36
N GLY A 106 -16.53 -17.98 -4.09
CA GLY A 106 -15.67 -18.97 -4.74
C GLY A 106 -16.09 -20.40 -4.39
N LYS A 107 -16.00 -21.29 -5.38
CA LYS A 107 -16.38 -22.71 -5.23
C LYS A 107 -15.39 -23.51 -4.38
N ARG A 108 -14.15 -23.02 -4.28
CA ARG A 108 -13.02 -23.75 -3.69
C ARG A 108 -12.34 -22.91 -2.60
N PRO A 109 -11.69 -23.57 -1.63
CA PRO A 109 -10.93 -22.90 -0.58
C PRO A 109 -9.85 -22.00 -1.16
N CYS A 110 -9.66 -20.84 -0.55
CA CYS A 110 -8.48 -20.04 -0.80
C CYS A 110 -7.28 -20.60 -0.05
N LEU A 111 -6.41 -21.32 -0.77
CA LEU A 111 -5.23 -21.97 -0.22
C LEU A 111 -4.25 -20.98 0.45
N LEU A 112 -4.16 -19.75 -0.06
CA LEU A 112 -3.32 -18.69 0.49
C LEU A 112 -3.91 -18.03 1.74
N LYS A 113 -5.14 -18.39 2.13
CA LYS A 113 -5.86 -17.84 3.30
C LYS A 113 -6.00 -16.31 3.28
N LYS A 114 -5.96 -15.73 2.07
CA LYS A 114 -6.04 -14.30 1.84
C LYS A 114 -6.92 -14.02 0.64
N CYS A 115 -7.83 -13.08 0.80
CA CYS A 115 -8.67 -12.59 -0.26
C CYS A 115 -8.23 -11.19 -0.64
N PHE A 116 -8.32 -10.85 -1.92
CA PHE A 116 -8.07 -9.50 -2.39
C PHE A 116 -9.30 -8.91 -3.08
N ILE A 117 -9.41 -7.59 -3.04
CA ILE A 117 -10.31 -6.80 -3.87
C ILE A 117 -9.55 -5.58 -4.40
N SER A 118 -9.74 -5.33 -5.68
CA SER A 118 -9.31 -4.17 -6.43
C SER A 118 -10.56 -3.55 -7.05
N TYR A 119 -10.70 -2.24 -6.92
CA TYR A 119 -11.86 -1.51 -7.39
C TYR A 119 -11.43 -0.19 -8.02
N ASP A 120 -11.64 -0.06 -9.32
CA ASP A 120 -11.67 1.20 -10.05
C ASP A 120 -13.08 1.35 -10.64
N ASN A 121 -13.56 2.58 -10.84
CA ASN A 121 -14.92 2.90 -11.32
C ASN A 121 -15.32 2.23 -12.64
N LYS A 122 -14.38 1.53 -13.29
CA LYS A 122 -14.55 0.76 -14.52
C LYS A 122 -14.25 -0.74 -14.36
N ILE A 123 -13.48 -1.14 -13.34
CA ILE A 123 -12.97 -2.50 -13.21
C ILE A 123 -12.93 -2.93 -11.76
N VAL A 124 -13.64 -4.03 -11.47
CA VAL A 124 -13.50 -4.79 -10.23
C VAL A 124 -12.66 -6.02 -10.52
N GLU A 125 -11.62 -6.28 -9.74
CA GLU A 125 -10.91 -7.57 -9.71
C GLU A 125 -10.88 -8.06 -8.27
N GLN A 126 -11.33 -9.29 -8.03
CA GLN A 126 -11.34 -9.85 -6.68
C GLN A 126 -11.25 -11.37 -6.72
N GLY A 127 -10.63 -11.94 -5.69
CA GLY A 127 -10.45 -13.39 -5.61
C GLY A 127 -9.52 -13.83 -4.49
N CYS A 128 -9.05 -15.06 -4.60
CA CYS A 128 -8.05 -15.63 -3.70
C CYS A 128 -6.63 -15.18 -4.07
N GLY A 129 -5.90 -14.70 -3.05
CA GLY A 129 -4.50 -14.33 -3.10
C GLY A 129 -4.21 -12.98 -2.46
N ASP A 130 -2.95 -12.56 -2.59
CA ASP A 130 -2.39 -11.38 -1.94
C ASP A 130 -2.32 -10.17 -2.89
N THR A 131 -2.70 -10.35 -4.15
CA THR A 131 -2.63 -9.34 -5.21
C THR A 131 -3.60 -9.68 -6.34
N PRO A 132 -4.10 -8.67 -7.07
CA PRO A 132 -4.69 -8.85 -8.40
C PRO A 132 -3.74 -9.61 -9.34
N LYS A 133 -4.31 -10.46 -10.19
CA LYS A 133 -3.62 -11.30 -11.18
C LYS A 133 -3.64 -10.70 -12.58
N GLU A 134 -4.75 -10.06 -12.95
CA GLU A 134 -4.95 -9.55 -14.31
C GLU A 134 -4.47 -8.11 -14.44
N ILE A 135 -4.71 -7.28 -13.43
CA ILE A 135 -4.43 -5.85 -13.51
C ILE A 135 -3.29 -5.46 -12.58
N LYS A 136 -2.19 -5.03 -13.20
CA LYS A 136 -1.06 -4.41 -12.50
C LYS A 136 -1.36 -2.94 -12.25
N ASP A 137 -0.79 -2.40 -11.19
CA ASP A 137 -0.82 -0.96 -10.87
C ASP A 137 -2.18 -0.36 -10.48
N ILE A 138 -3.16 -1.19 -10.11
CA ILE A 138 -4.42 -0.74 -9.48
C ILE A 138 -4.41 -0.98 -7.97
N GLN A 139 -5.03 -0.06 -7.26
CA GLN A 139 -5.24 -0.13 -5.82
C GLN A 139 -5.98 -1.40 -5.40
N PHE A 140 -5.49 -2.04 -4.35
CA PHE A 140 -6.12 -3.24 -3.82
C PHE A 140 -5.98 -3.35 -2.29
N ALA A 141 -7.01 -3.97 -1.72
CA ALA A 141 -7.07 -4.38 -0.33
C ALA A 141 -6.97 -5.90 -0.22
N VAL A 142 -6.43 -6.38 0.89
CA VAL A 142 -6.29 -7.79 1.27
C VAL A 142 -6.85 -8.03 2.66
N CYS A 143 -7.41 -9.21 2.87
CA CYS A 143 -8.01 -9.61 4.14
C CYS A 143 -7.95 -11.14 4.34
N GLU A 144 -8.04 -11.59 5.59
CA GLU A 144 -7.79 -12.99 6.00
C GLU A 144 -9.04 -13.68 6.57
N GLN A 145 -10.21 -13.06 6.41
CA GLN A 145 -11.49 -13.62 6.87
C GLN A 145 -12.27 -14.23 5.69
N PRO A 146 -13.17 -15.19 5.91
CA PRO A 146 -14.05 -15.67 4.85
C PRO A 146 -14.89 -14.53 4.27
N LEU A 147 -14.96 -14.45 2.94
CA LEU A 147 -15.81 -13.52 2.19
C LEU A 147 -15.57 -12.04 2.54
N CYS A 148 -14.34 -11.70 2.94
CA CYS A 148 -14.01 -10.37 3.45
C CYS A 148 -13.71 -9.34 2.35
N ASN A 149 -13.41 -9.79 1.13
CA ASN A 149 -12.99 -8.94 0.02
C ASN A 149 -14.17 -8.24 -0.64
N THR A 150 -14.81 -7.34 0.09
CA THR A 150 -16.00 -6.58 -0.30
C THR A 150 -15.65 -5.16 -0.71
N LYS A 151 -16.57 -4.47 -1.42
CA LYS A 151 -16.43 -3.05 -1.72
C LYS A 151 -16.29 -2.20 -0.44
N GLU A 152 -16.99 -2.58 0.62
CA GLU A 152 -16.89 -1.91 1.92
C GLU A 152 -15.46 -1.98 2.50
N LEU A 153 -14.79 -3.14 2.39
CA LEU A 153 -13.38 -3.25 2.76
C LEU A 153 -12.55 -2.23 1.97
N PHE A 154 -12.71 -2.20 0.65
CA PHE A 154 -11.95 -1.31 -0.21
C PHE A 154 -12.17 0.17 0.13
N ASP A 155 -13.43 0.59 0.27
CA ASP A 155 -13.80 1.97 0.57
C ASP A 155 -13.24 2.45 1.93
N LYS A 156 -13.12 1.54 2.90
CA LYS A 156 -12.56 1.80 4.24
C LYS A 156 -11.04 1.65 4.31
N THR A 157 -10.42 1.14 3.24
CA THR A 157 -8.98 0.87 3.22
C THR A 157 -8.18 2.16 3.09
N LEU A 158 -7.12 2.26 3.90
CA LEU A 158 -6.18 3.37 3.84
C LEU A 158 -5.14 3.14 2.75
N PHE A 159 -4.98 4.11 1.85
CA PHE A 159 -3.93 4.17 0.84
C PHE A 159 -3.08 5.42 1.03
N CYS A 160 -1.76 5.27 0.96
CA CYS A 160 -0.81 6.35 1.20
C CYS A 160 -0.11 6.77 -0.09
N LEU A 161 0.40 8.00 -0.14
CA LEU A 161 1.41 8.36 -1.14
C LEU A 161 2.70 7.62 -0.82
N ASN A 162 3.38 7.14 -1.86
CA ASN A 162 4.67 6.46 -1.77
C ASN A 162 5.72 7.25 -2.54
N LYS A 163 6.82 7.58 -1.87
CA LYS A 163 7.99 8.23 -2.46
C LYS A 163 9.22 7.77 -1.70
N SER A 164 10.17 7.15 -2.40
CA SER A 164 11.49 6.87 -1.84
C SER A 164 12.33 8.14 -1.78
N ILE A 165 13.38 8.11 -0.97
CA ILE A 165 14.38 9.18 -0.85
C ILE A 165 15.05 9.51 -2.21
N ARG A 166 15.05 8.55 -3.14
CA ARG A 166 15.68 8.63 -4.47
C ARG A 166 14.71 9.00 -5.59
N ASP A 167 13.41 9.01 -5.32
CA ASP A 167 12.40 9.25 -6.36
C ASP A 167 12.15 10.75 -6.49
N GLU A 168 11.94 11.24 -7.71
CA GLU A 168 11.63 12.66 -7.96
C GLU A 168 10.17 12.96 -7.61
N GLU A 169 9.26 12.06 -7.97
CA GLU A 169 7.82 12.20 -7.77
C GLU A 169 7.28 11.09 -6.86
N PHE A 170 6.14 11.37 -6.23
CA PHE A 170 5.41 10.35 -5.50
C PHE A 170 4.47 9.60 -6.44
N ILE A 171 4.18 8.35 -6.08
CA ILE A 171 3.10 7.56 -6.67
C ILE A 171 1.98 7.33 -5.65
N LYS A 172 0.77 7.05 -6.13
CA LYS A 172 -0.29 6.56 -5.25
C LYS A 172 0.03 5.13 -4.84
N GLY A 173 -0.07 4.82 -3.55
CA GLY A 173 0.11 3.47 -3.04
C GLY A 173 -0.91 2.52 -3.62
N ILE A 174 -0.41 1.46 -4.28
CA ILE A 174 -1.21 0.39 -4.87
C ILE A 174 -1.73 -0.55 -3.76
N ARG A 175 -0.89 -0.85 -2.76
CA ARG A 175 -1.25 -1.75 -1.66
C ARG A 175 -1.82 -1.00 -0.48
N GLN A 176 -2.81 -1.60 0.20
CA GLN A 176 -3.34 -1.09 1.46
C GLN A 176 -2.27 -0.80 2.53
N CYS A 177 -2.56 0.19 3.37
CA CYS A 177 -1.83 0.52 4.58
C CYS A 177 -2.64 0.15 5.82
N ASN A 178 -2.06 -0.67 6.70
CA ASN A 178 -2.70 -1.10 7.95
C ASN A 178 -2.30 -0.24 9.16
N GLN A 179 -1.60 0.88 8.94
CA GLN A 179 -1.10 1.77 9.99
C GLN A 179 -1.59 3.20 9.74
N GLU A 180 -0.66 4.13 9.57
CA GLU A 180 -0.89 5.52 9.21
C GLU A 180 -0.11 5.81 7.92
N CYS A 181 -0.46 6.87 7.23
CA CYS A 181 0.37 7.41 6.17
C CYS A 181 1.32 8.43 6.79
N TYR A 182 2.62 8.34 6.49
CA TYR A 182 3.59 9.34 6.95
C TYR A 182 4.30 10.01 5.79
N VAL A 183 4.73 11.24 6.04
CA VAL A 183 5.70 11.98 5.24
C VAL A 183 6.81 12.43 6.17
N PHE A 184 8.06 12.28 5.74
CA PHE A 184 9.23 12.62 6.52
C PHE A 184 10.29 13.31 5.67
N ARG A 185 10.85 14.41 6.18
CA ARG A 185 11.99 15.09 5.57
C ARG A 185 13.29 14.79 6.32
N TYR A 186 14.26 14.27 5.59
CA TYR A 186 15.58 13.92 6.11
C TYR A 186 16.47 15.14 6.32
N MET A 187 17.61 14.92 6.99
CA MET A 187 18.59 15.97 7.26
C MET A 187 19.12 16.64 5.99
N ASN A 188 19.36 15.86 4.94
CA ASN A 188 19.79 16.30 3.61
C ASN A 188 18.68 16.95 2.76
N GLY A 189 17.46 17.10 3.28
CA GLY A 189 16.33 17.73 2.58
C GLY A 189 15.46 16.80 1.75
N ASN A 190 15.88 15.55 1.52
CA ASN A 190 15.09 14.57 0.79
C ASN A 190 13.81 14.19 1.55
N LEU A 191 12.78 13.79 0.81
CA LEU A 191 11.47 13.43 1.35
C LEU A 191 11.24 11.92 1.20
N ALA A 192 10.63 11.29 2.19
CA ALA A 192 10.02 9.98 2.05
C ALA A 192 8.54 10.04 2.42
N GLN A 193 7.72 9.32 1.67
CA GLN A 193 6.29 9.14 1.90
C GLN A 193 5.99 7.65 1.88
N SER A 194 5.30 7.11 2.88
CA SER A 194 4.85 5.71 2.85
C SER A 194 3.81 5.39 3.92
N CYS A 195 3.43 4.12 4.00
CA CYS A 195 2.73 3.53 5.15
C CYS A 195 3.68 3.39 6.34
N GLY A 196 3.30 3.90 7.50
CA GLY A 196 4.12 3.93 8.70
C GLY A 196 3.74 5.07 9.63
N ASN A 197 4.58 5.36 10.63
CA ASN A 197 4.33 6.40 11.62
C ASN A 197 5.57 7.31 11.81
N CYS A 198 5.39 8.31 12.66
CA CYS A 198 6.42 9.29 13.03
C CYS A 198 7.16 8.97 14.34
N LYS A 199 7.11 7.74 14.84
CA LYS A 199 7.74 7.38 16.12
C LYS A 199 9.25 7.62 16.06
N GLY A 200 9.77 8.38 17.04
CA GLY A 200 11.20 8.71 17.14
C GLY A 200 11.70 9.74 16.13
N LYS A 201 10.80 10.41 15.40
CA LYS A 201 11.13 11.47 14.43
C LYS A 201 10.69 12.83 14.97
N ASP A 202 11.39 13.89 14.54
CA ASP A 202 11.01 15.27 14.83
C ASP A 202 9.64 15.59 14.20
N SER A 203 8.70 16.08 15.02
CA SER A 203 7.34 16.44 14.61
C SER A 203 7.26 17.57 13.58
N ASN A 204 8.28 18.41 13.47
CA ASN A 204 8.32 19.46 12.44
C ASN A 204 8.61 18.86 11.06
N TYR A 205 9.40 17.79 11.01
CA TYR A 205 9.81 17.16 9.75
C TYR A 205 9.09 15.86 9.46
N CYS A 206 8.23 15.40 10.38
CA CYS A 206 7.41 14.21 10.20
C CYS A 206 5.94 14.51 10.49
N TYR A 207 5.07 14.12 9.56
CA TYR A 207 3.63 14.17 9.73
C TYR A 207 3.02 12.80 9.43
N ALA A 208 2.13 12.32 10.30
CA ALA A 208 1.41 11.06 10.16
C ALA A 208 -0.11 11.28 10.26
N CYS A 209 -0.88 10.50 9.50
CA CYS A 209 -2.32 10.71 9.35
C CYS A 209 -3.05 9.45 8.86
N LYS A 210 -4.39 9.41 9.04
CA LYS A 210 -5.24 8.23 8.78
C LYS A 210 -6.29 8.44 7.67
N LYS A 211 -6.04 9.36 6.74
CA LYS A 211 -6.90 9.61 5.59
C LYS A 211 -6.18 9.23 4.30
N ASN A 212 -6.90 8.83 3.26
CA ASN A 212 -6.29 8.48 1.99
C ASN A 212 -5.44 9.63 1.45
N TYR A 213 -4.19 9.31 1.06
CA TYR A 213 -3.21 10.23 0.47
C TYR A 213 -2.92 11.49 1.30
N CYS A 214 -3.11 11.44 2.62
CA CYS A 214 -2.98 12.60 3.49
C CYS A 214 -1.52 13.01 3.77
N ASN A 215 -0.56 12.15 3.45
CA ASN A 215 0.86 12.35 3.73
C ASN A 215 1.54 13.23 2.67
N GLU A 216 0.99 14.42 2.42
CA GLU A 216 1.52 15.40 1.46
C GLU A 216 2.76 16.14 1.99
N GLU A 217 3.68 16.52 1.10
CA GLU A 217 4.91 17.26 1.46
C GLU A 217 4.64 18.57 2.21
N LYS A 218 3.53 19.24 1.90
CA LYS A 218 3.14 20.51 2.52
C LYS A 218 2.90 20.43 4.04
N ASN A 219 2.72 19.22 4.56
CA ASN A 219 2.43 18.99 5.98
C ASN A 219 3.69 18.93 6.86
N VAL A 220 4.88 18.97 6.26
CA VAL A 220 6.16 19.02 6.99
C VAL A 220 6.94 20.28 6.65
N TYR A 221 7.83 20.65 7.58
CA TYR A 221 8.72 21.77 7.38
C TYR A 221 9.62 21.50 6.19
N LYS A 222 9.85 22.55 5.40
CA LYS A 222 10.90 22.57 4.39
C LYS A 222 12.16 23.18 5.00
N LYS A 223 13.26 23.04 4.27
CA LYS A 223 14.56 23.57 4.68
C LYS A 223 14.97 24.72 3.78
N CYS A 224 15.52 25.77 4.36
CA CYS A 224 16.27 26.79 3.64
C CYS A 224 17.73 26.71 4.09
N ARG A 225 18.65 26.99 3.17
CA ARG A 225 20.07 27.00 3.49
C ARG A 225 20.42 28.23 4.34
N LEU A 226 21.26 28.03 5.34
CA LEU A 226 21.87 29.08 6.14
C LEU A 226 23.35 29.14 5.76
N ASP A 227 23.75 30.23 5.12
CA ASP A 227 25.16 30.57 4.85
C ASP A 227 25.94 29.65 3.86
N ASN A 228 27.05 30.16 3.34
CA ASN A 228 27.85 29.49 2.29
C ASN A 228 28.81 28.41 2.82
N ASN A 229 29.27 28.51 4.07
CA ASN A 229 30.52 27.85 4.49
C ASN A 229 30.35 26.50 5.20
N LYS A 230 29.13 25.97 5.32
CA LYS A 230 28.89 24.62 5.86
C LYS A 230 27.74 23.94 5.12
N GLU A 231 28.00 22.75 4.58
CA GLU A 231 27.00 21.94 3.88
C GLU A 231 25.82 21.52 4.76
N SER A 232 25.94 21.60 6.09
CA SER A 232 24.94 21.11 7.05
C SER A 232 24.13 22.20 7.76
N ASN A 233 24.25 23.47 7.37
CA ASN A 233 23.59 24.56 8.07
C ASN A 233 22.28 24.95 7.36
N TYR A 234 21.15 24.65 8.02
CA TYR A 234 19.81 24.89 7.49
C TYR A 234 18.89 25.41 8.59
N CYS A 235 17.89 26.19 8.20
CA CYS A 235 16.75 26.50 9.04
C CYS A 235 15.51 25.76 8.53
N GLY A 236 14.70 25.26 9.47
CA GLY A 236 13.41 24.66 9.18
C GLY A 236 12.30 25.70 9.26
N ILE A 237 11.45 25.74 8.25
CA ILE A 237 10.25 26.58 8.23
C ILE A 237 9.05 25.83 7.67
N LYS A 238 7.84 26.33 7.94
CA LYS A 238 6.62 25.74 7.38
C LYS A 238 6.69 25.78 5.85
N HIS A 239 6.06 24.81 5.20
CA HIS A 239 6.18 24.64 3.75
C HIS A 239 5.83 25.89 2.94
N GLY A 240 4.82 26.66 3.36
CA GLY A 240 4.38 27.89 2.69
C GLY A 240 5.17 29.16 3.02
N ASP A 241 6.07 29.12 4.00
CA ASP A 241 6.89 30.28 4.35
C ASP A 241 8.05 30.44 3.37
N ASP A 242 8.66 31.61 3.26
CA ASP A 242 9.71 31.87 2.27
C ASP A 242 11.11 31.47 2.75
N CYS A 243 11.95 31.02 1.83
CA CYS A 243 13.40 31.11 1.94
C CYS A 243 13.86 32.40 1.26
N TYR A 244 14.97 32.99 1.69
CA TYR A 244 15.51 34.17 1.04
C TYR A 244 16.98 34.04 0.65
N ILE A 245 17.37 34.86 -0.33
CA ILE A 245 18.74 35.18 -0.72
C ILE A 245 18.87 36.71 -0.72
N GLU A 246 19.80 37.23 0.08
CA GLU A 246 20.15 38.65 0.17
C GLU A 246 21.55 38.85 -0.41
N ILE A 247 21.72 39.84 -1.29
CA ILE A 247 23.03 40.25 -1.79
C ILE A 247 23.52 41.41 -0.92
N ARG A 248 24.65 41.20 -0.22
CA ARG A 248 25.32 42.22 0.59
C ARG A 248 26.41 42.93 -0.21
N LYS A 249 27.03 43.94 0.42
CA LYS A 249 28.22 44.62 -0.11
C LYS A 249 29.27 43.58 -0.55
N ASN A 250 29.97 43.89 -1.65
CA ASN A 250 30.92 43.00 -2.32
C ASN A 250 30.29 41.75 -2.99
N ASN A 251 29.01 41.80 -3.36
CA ASN A 251 28.27 40.71 -4.03
C ASN A 251 28.25 39.38 -3.23
N ILE A 252 28.31 39.48 -1.90
CA ILE A 252 28.25 38.33 -1.02
C ILE A 252 26.78 37.94 -0.82
N ALA A 253 26.39 36.75 -1.27
CA ALA A 253 25.06 36.23 -1.03
C ALA A 253 24.93 35.62 0.37
N VAL A 254 23.96 36.11 1.13
CA VAL A 254 23.54 35.57 2.42
C VAL A 254 22.17 34.92 2.26
N ARG A 255 21.96 33.81 2.95
CA ARG A 255 20.76 32.99 2.82
C ARG A 255 20.09 32.80 4.17
N GLY A 256 18.77 32.66 4.15
CA GLY A 256 18.05 32.29 5.35
C GLY A 256 16.60 31.96 5.13
N CYS A 257 15.87 31.94 6.25
CA CYS A 257 14.45 31.66 6.32
C CYS A 257 13.65 32.94 6.58
N GLY A 258 12.44 32.95 6.07
CA GLY A 258 11.48 34.04 6.22
C GLY A 258 11.53 35.05 5.08
N LYS A 259 11.00 36.23 5.38
CA LYS A 259 10.89 37.34 4.44
C LYS A 259 12.24 38.00 4.20
N CYS A 260 12.33 38.72 3.09
CA CYS A 260 13.51 39.50 2.77
C CYS A 260 13.84 40.53 3.85
N PRO A 261 15.09 40.55 4.38
CA PRO A 261 15.51 41.52 5.39
C PRO A 261 15.84 42.90 4.79
N SER A 262 16.07 42.99 3.48
CA SER A 262 16.43 44.21 2.78
C SER A 262 15.84 44.26 1.38
N LEU A 263 16.00 45.41 0.71
CA LEU A 263 15.59 45.57 -0.69
C LEU A 263 16.47 44.76 -1.64
N ALA A 264 17.72 44.42 -1.28
CA ALA A 264 18.63 43.65 -2.13
C ALA A 264 18.43 42.14 -1.95
N CYS A 265 17.18 41.69 -2.01
CA CYS A 265 16.81 40.33 -1.66
C CYS A 265 15.71 39.76 -2.57
N VAL A 266 15.72 38.43 -2.71
CA VAL A 266 14.69 37.63 -3.37
C VAL A 266 14.24 36.50 -2.47
N THR A 267 12.96 36.15 -2.54
CA THR A 267 12.42 34.97 -1.85
C THR A 267 12.11 33.83 -2.81
N CYS A 268 11.98 32.63 -2.26
CA CYS A 268 11.50 31.45 -2.96
C CYS A 268 10.81 30.50 -1.97
N ASN A 269 9.82 29.74 -2.46
CA ASN A 269 8.90 29.01 -1.57
C ASN A 269 9.01 27.47 -1.65
N THR A 270 9.98 26.89 -2.36
CA THR A 270 10.20 25.43 -2.39
C THR A 270 11.35 24.99 -1.47
N ASN A 271 11.47 23.69 -1.21
CA ASN A 271 12.51 23.15 -0.34
C ASN A 271 13.92 23.39 -0.92
N MET A 272 14.80 23.98 -0.11
CA MET A 272 16.18 24.33 -0.48
C MET A 272 16.30 25.16 -1.76
N CYS A 273 15.26 25.90 -2.13
CA CYS A 273 15.23 26.72 -3.34
C CYS A 273 16.29 27.83 -3.36
N ASN A 274 16.82 28.20 -2.19
CA ASN A 274 17.88 29.18 -2.05
C ASN A 274 19.29 28.57 -2.15
N LEU A 275 19.42 27.32 -2.61
CA LEU A 275 20.70 26.61 -2.73
C LEU A 275 21.51 27.10 -3.93
N ASN A 276 20.98 26.89 -5.14
CA ASN A 276 21.60 27.24 -6.40
C ASN A 276 21.05 28.58 -6.85
N TYR A 277 21.91 29.59 -6.95
CA TYR A 277 21.55 30.88 -7.52
C TYR A 277 22.62 31.26 -8.54
N ASP A 278 22.15 31.62 -9.73
CA ASP A 278 23.04 31.90 -10.88
C ASP A 278 23.15 33.40 -11.17
N PHE A 279 22.58 34.25 -10.30
CA PHE A 279 22.59 35.70 -10.49
C PHE A 279 23.69 36.37 -9.65
N LYS A 280 24.44 37.29 -10.25
CA LYS A 280 25.51 38.04 -9.58
C LYS A 280 25.01 39.32 -8.92
N THR A 281 23.91 39.88 -9.42
CA THR A 281 23.35 41.16 -8.95
C THR A 281 21.82 41.13 -8.95
N LEU A 282 21.22 41.98 -8.12
CA LEU A 282 19.81 42.34 -8.17
C LEU A 282 19.66 43.79 -8.61
N CYS A 283 18.87 44.00 -9.64
CA CYS A 283 18.58 45.31 -10.20
C CYS A 283 17.10 45.67 -9.97
N ARG A 284 16.83 46.91 -9.56
CA ARG A 284 15.46 47.33 -9.21
C ARG A 284 14.65 47.76 -10.44
N SER A 285 13.68 46.95 -10.89
CA SER A 285 12.75 47.17 -12.00
C SER A 285 11.45 47.87 -11.63
N LYS A 286 10.61 48.18 -12.63
CA LYS A 286 9.23 48.66 -12.41
C LYS A 286 8.34 47.57 -11.78
N ASN A 287 8.67 46.31 -12.00
CA ASN A 287 7.94 45.14 -11.53
C ASN A 287 8.54 44.51 -10.26
N GLY A 288 9.56 45.14 -9.65
CA GLY A 288 10.24 44.64 -8.46
C GLY A 288 11.72 44.39 -8.71
N ASN A 289 12.33 43.47 -7.96
CA ASN A 289 13.74 43.14 -8.13
C ASN A 289 13.92 42.12 -9.25
N GLU A 290 14.81 42.39 -10.20
CA GLU A 290 15.21 41.45 -11.23
C GLU A 290 16.59 40.88 -10.96
N LYS A 291 16.74 39.59 -11.28
CA LYS A 291 17.97 38.82 -11.15
C LYS A 291 18.83 39.04 -12.40
N CYS A 292 20.08 39.44 -12.21
CA CYS A 292 21.00 39.72 -13.31
C CYS A 292 22.28 38.87 -13.19
N GLU A 293 22.71 38.28 -14.31
CA GLU A 293 23.98 37.54 -14.41
C GLU A 293 25.20 38.48 -14.44
N GLU A 294 24.97 39.75 -14.77
CA GLU A 294 25.96 40.81 -14.79
C GLU A 294 26.14 41.47 -13.41
N THR A 295 27.32 42.06 -13.20
CA THR A 295 27.67 42.71 -11.92
C THR A 295 27.16 44.16 -11.79
N SER A 296 26.60 44.72 -12.86
CA SER A 296 26.17 46.10 -12.96
C SER A 296 24.71 46.21 -13.39
N CYS A 297 24.05 47.27 -12.92
CA CYS A 297 22.73 47.70 -13.39
C CYS A 297 22.93 49.01 -14.17
N PHE A 298 22.18 49.20 -15.25
CA PHE A 298 22.23 50.44 -16.04
C PHE A 298 20.89 51.17 -16.01
N ILE A 299 20.95 52.50 -16.14
CA ILE A 299 19.78 53.36 -16.32
C ILE A 299 19.89 53.93 -17.74
N ALA A 300 18.93 53.63 -18.59
CA ALA A 300 18.83 54.21 -19.92
C ALA A 300 17.59 55.12 -19.99
N SER A 301 17.76 56.36 -20.45
CA SER A 301 16.66 57.18 -20.98
C SER A 301 16.39 56.71 -22.41
N VAL A 302 15.16 56.31 -22.71
CA VAL A 302 14.75 56.04 -24.10
C VAL A 302 13.91 57.22 -24.54
N ASP A 303 14.41 57.99 -25.50
CA ASP A 303 13.61 59.01 -26.18
C ASP A 303 12.50 58.31 -26.97
N GLU A 304 11.29 58.87 -26.92
CA GLU A 304 10.09 58.30 -27.51
C GLU A 304 10.20 58.24 -29.05
N GLY A 305 10.52 57.06 -29.56
CA GLY A 305 10.62 56.81 -30.99
C GLY A 305 10.74 55.34 -31.33
N GLU A 306 9.93 54.49 -30.69
CA GLU A 306 9.44 53.16 -31.14
C GLU A 306 9.04 52.32 -29.91
N LYS A 307 7.99 51.52 -30.06
CA LYS A 307 7.30 50.79 -28.98
C LYS A 307 8.25 49.90 -28.15
N GLY A 308 8.73 50.40 -27.01
CA GLY A 308 9.49 49.64 -26.02
C GLY A 308 9.25 50.16 -24.61
N ARG A 309 8.63 49.37 -23.74
CA ARG A 309 8.42 49.74 -22.32
C ARG A 309 9.77 49.78 -21.59
N ILE A 310 10.21 51.00 -21.23
CA ILE A 310 11.41 51.26 -20.43
C ILE A 310 11.18 50.80 -18.97
N GLN A 311 12.12 50.03 -18.41
CA GLN A 311 12.21 49.73 -16.98
C GLN A 311 13.51 50.32 -16.40
N LYS A 312 13.41 51.01 -15.25
CA LYS A 312 14.54 51.56 -14.50
C LYS A 312 15.26 50.42 -13.77
N PHE A 313 16.58 50.49 -13.53
CA PHE A 313 17.35 49.48 -12.79
C PHE A 313 18.52 50.11 -12.01
N ASN A 314 18.39 50.28 -10.68
CA ASN A 314 19.51 50.64 -9.80
C ASN A 314 20.11 49.39 -9.15
N ARG A 315 21.43 49.41 -8.90
CA ARG A 315 22.10 48.42 -8.04
C ARG A 315 21.65 48.64 -6.60
N ILE A 316 21.01 47.65 -6.00
CA ILE A 316 20.32 47.84 -4.71
C ILE A 316 21.31 47.89 -3.53
N THR A 317 22.54 47.41 -3.70
CA THR A 317 23.55 47.36 -2.62
C THR A 317 24.25 48.70 -2.31
N GLU A 318 23.95 49.76 -3.08
CA GLU A 318 24.60 51.08 -2.97
C GLU A 318 23.65 52.20 -2.49
N MET A 319 22.42 51.84 -2.07
CA MET A 319 21.49 52.75 -1.37
C MET A 319 21.53 52.52 0.15
#